data_AF-A0A0C2ZN90-F1
#
_entry.id   AF-A0A0C2ZN90-F1
#
_cell.length_a   1.000
_cell.length_b   1.000
_cell.length_c   1.000
_cell.angle_alpha   90.00
_cell.angle_beta   90.00
_cell.angle_gamma   90.00
#
_symmetry.space_group_name_H-M   'P 1'
#
loop_
_entity.id
_entity.type
_entity.pdbx_description
1 polymer ?
#
loop_
_entity_poly.entity_id
_entity_poly.type
_entity_poly.pdbx_seq_one_letter_code
_entity_poly.pdbx_strand_id
1 'polypeptide(L)'
;MSAPSKTNTPAPLTGKRDWVGATTDKLKSSSDDELEIYDVKVGERKQHWQVKKEAKEKEARECQQREEAEHWAREEAAAVQRQEEADCRVREECRVKEEKECLEREAAVHQEAAIKKATETAEKRAQEDMEEKRAEVLKKIRAAKETARQRAEAEASRQKSVAMKKRAREENTVAGPSGMLGPGLRCVRCARTGAKCKRDPENKRQCACMQCARHKEKCKWPEVVGSVSGSRSGDVKGKGKAVATLPRAGKKKKHVKKSAMKVVDSNIEIVAKPSDASGSRSGHALLQRMDHLILTVENLAEAQWYMASACAVSGMVVGTLINKCNFLGFEGVGPGEEDEEEEMDTEAVNQEEVEQEVAELRKEVLEPQPSDDEM
;
A
#
# COMPACT_ATOMS: atom_id res chain seq x y z
N MET A 1 -32.09 3.32 -46.10
CA MET A 1 -33.12 3.97 -46.94
C MET A 1 -33.20 3.21 -48.25
N SER A 2 -34.03 2.16 -48.33
CA SER A 2 -34.15 1.30 -49.52
C SER A 2 -35.56 1.42 -50.08
N ALA A 3 -35.65 1.66 -51.39
CA ALA A 3 -36.87 1.96 -52.13
C ALA A 3 -37.80 0.72 -52.26
N PRO A 4 -39.13 0.90 -52.36
CA PRO A 4 -40.07 -0.21 -52.53
C PRO A 4 -40.18 -0.62 -54.00
N SER A 5 -39.92 -1.90 -54.25
CA SER A 5 -40.04 -2.55 -55.56
C SER A 5 -41.52 -2.71 -55.96
N LYS A 6 -41.90 -2.16 -57.11
CA LYS A 6 -43.22 -2.31 -57.73
C LYS A 6 -43.42 -3.73 -58.25
N THR A 7 -44.39 -4.45 -57.69
CA THR A 7 -44.84 -5.75 -58.20
C THR A 7 -45.98 -5.54 -59.20
N ASN A 8 -45.76 -5.93 -60.45
CA ASN A 8 -46.75 -5.93 -61.52
C ASN A 8 -47.65 -7.17 -61.39
N THR A 9 -48.94 -6.97 -61.12
CA THR A 9 -49.96 -8.02 -61.14
C THR A 9 -50.45 -8.25 -62.58
N PRO A 10 -50.37 -9.46 -63.16
CA PRO A 10 -50.93 -9.74 -64.47
C PRO A 10 -52.44 -10.01 -64.38
N ALA A 11 -53.20 -9.41 -65.30
CA ALA A 11 -54.65 -9.53 -65.41
C ALA A 11 -55.09 -10.91 -65.95
N PRO A 12 -56.21 -11.48 -65.48
CA PRO A 12 -56.73 -12.75 -66.01
C PRO A 12 -57.46 -12.54 -67.35
N LEU A 13 -56.97 -13.22 -68.40
CA LEU A 13 -57.61 -13.32 -69.71
C LEU A 13 -58.85 -14.23 -69.62
N THR A 14 -60.03 -13.62 -69.70
CA THR A 14 -61.33 -14.30 -69.81
C THR A 14 -61.57 -14.76 -71.25
N GLY A 15 -60.98 -15.90 -71.62
CA GLY A 15 -61.26 -16.57 -72.88
C GLY A 15 -62.61 -17.30 -72.86
N LYS A 16 -63.67 -16.66 -73.38
CA LYS A 16 -64.91 -17.33 -73.77
C LYS A 16 -64.59 -18.36 -74.88
N ARG A 17 -64.91 -19.64 -74.64
CA ARG A 17 -65.04 -20.64 -75.70
C ARG A 17 -66.50 -21.04 -75.82
N ASP A 18 -67.13 -20.55 -76.87
CA ASP A 18 -68.40 -21.03 -77.37
C ASP A 18 -68.22 -22.45 -77.94
N TRP A 19 -68.90 -23.43 -77.34
CA TRP A 19 -69.14 -24.73 -77.97
C TRP A 19 -70.62 -24.86 -78.25
N VAL A 20 -71.02 -24.37 -79.43
CA VAL A 20 -72.29 -24.66 -80.07
C VAL A 20 -71.98 -25.50 -81.30
N GLY A 21 -72.59 -26.69 -81.38
CA GLY A 21 -72.88 -27.33 -82.66
C GLY A 21 -72.36 -28.74 -82.84
N ALA A 22 -73.28 -29.57 -83.37
CA ALA A 22 -73.10 -30.89 -83.98
C ALA A 22 -72.90 -32.05 -82.97
N THR A 23 -73.72 -33.09 -82.92
CA THR A 23 -74.44 -33.77 -84.01
C THR A 23 -75.70 -34.46 -83.47
N THR A 24 -76.85 -34.08 -84.01
CA THR A 24 -78.06 -34.92 -84.07
C THR A 24 -77.86 -35.89 -85.23
N ASP A 25 -77.53 -37.14 -84.95
CA ASP A 25 -77.71 -38.18 -85.95
C ASP A 25 -78.30 -39.46 -85.37
N LYS A 26 -79.19 -40.03 -86.17
CA LYS A 26 -80.13 -41.09 -85.85
C LYS A 26 -79.42 -42.41 -85.58
N LEU A 27 -79.72 -43.03 -84.44
CA LEU A 27 -79.75 -44.49 -84.34
C LEU A 27 -81.02 -44.92 -83.62
N LYS A 28 -81.94 -45.48 -84.41
CA LYS A 28 -83.03 -46.33 -83.93
C LYS A 28 -82.41 -47.70 -83.65
N SER A 29 -82.09 -47.99 -82.40
CA SER A 29 -81.66 -49.32 -81.97
C SER A 29 -82.63 -49.81 -80.90
N SER A 30 -83.27 -50.94 -81.23
CA SER A 30 -83.98 -51.91 -80.38
C SER A 30 -83.99 -51.63 -78.86
N SER A 31 -85.18 -51.41 -78.31
CA SER A 31 -85.43 -50.82 -76.98
C SER A 31 -85.64 -51.79 -75.82
N ASP A 32 -85.26 -53.07 -75.94
CA ASP A 32 -85.50 -54.06 -74.88
C ASP A 32 -84.26 -54.53 -74.11
N ASP A 33 -83.03 -54.18 -74.55
CA ASP A 33 -81.78 -54.35 -73.77
C ASP A 33 -81.31 -53.03 -73.11
N GLU A 34 -82.06 -51.94 -73.28
CA GLU A 34 -81.64 -50.57 -72.96
C GLU A 34 -81.70 -50.26 -71.44
N LEU A 35 -82.57 -50.95 -70.71
CA LEU A 35 -82.74 -50.76 -69.26
C LEU A 35 -81.55 -51.30 -68.46
N GLU A 36 -81.05 -52.49 -68.82
CA GLU A 36 -79.89 -53.12 -68.17
C GLU A 36 -78.59 -52.34 -68.43
N ILE A 37 -78.42 -51.82 -69.65
CA ILE A 37 -77.27 -50.98 -70.01
C ILE A 37 -77.29 -49.64 -69.24
N TYR A 38 -78.48 -49.12 -68.92
CA TYR A 38 -78.62 -47.89 -68.15
C TYR A 38 -78.22 -48.08 -66.68
N ASP A 39 -78.69 -49.15 -66.03
CA ASP A 39 -78.36 -49.45 -64.63
C ASP A 39 -76.88 -49.75 -64.43
N VAL A 40 -76.24 -50.47 -65.36
CA VAL A 40 -74.79 -50.71 -65.33
C VAL A 40 -74.01 -49.39 -65.42
N LYS A 41 -74.37 -48.48 -66.35
CA LYS A 41 -73.70 -47.18 -66.51
C LYS A 41 -73.89 -46.25 -65.32
N VAL A 42 -75.06 -46.28 -64.69
CA VAL A 42 -75.33 -45.51 -63.45
C VAL A 42 -74.50 -46.07 -62.30
N GLY A 43 -74.39 -47.39 -62.18
CA GLY A 43 -73.52 -48.08 -61.23
C GLY A 43 -72.05 -47.69 -61.38
N GLU A 44 -71.51 -47.76 -62.61
CA GLU A 44 -70.12 -47.38 -62.92
C GLU A 44 -69.84 -45.90 -62.61
N ARG A 45 -70.75 -44.99 -62.99
CA ARG A 45 -70.59 -43.56 -62.65
C ARG A 45 -70.57 -43.32 -61.14
N LYS A 46 -71.42 -44.03 -60.39
CA LYS A 46 -71.49 -43.92 -58.92
C LYS A 46 -70.21 -44.45 -58.28
N GLN A 47 -69.71 -45.61 -58.71
CA GLN A 47 -68.43 -46.17 -58.26
C GLN A 47 -67.26 -45.23 -58.59
N HIS A 48 -67.17 -44.75 -59.84
CA HIS A 48 -66.13 -43.81 -60.25
C HIS A 48 -66.19 -42.50 -59.44
N TRP A 49 -67.38 -42.00 -59.13
CA TRP A 49 -67.53 -40.80 -58.29
C TRP A 49 -67.09 -41.06 -56.83
N GLN A 50 -67.41 -42.22 -56.26
CA GLN A 50 -66.92 -42.62 -54.93
C GLN A 50 -65.39 -42.74 -54.89
N VAL A 51 -64.79 -43.47 -55.83
CA VAL A 51 -63.32 -43.61 -55.92
C VAL A 51 -62.66 -42.25 -56.09
N LYS A 52 -63.21 -41.35 -56.91
CA LYS A 52 -62.71 -39.99 -57.07
C LYS A 52 -62.83 -39.16 -55.79
N LYS A 53 -63.90 -39.34 -55.02
CA LYS A 53 -64.09 -38.65 -53.73
C LYS A 53 -63.07 -39.14 -52.70
N GLU A 54 -62.87 -40.45 -52.59
CA GLU A 54 -61.88 -41.05 -51.68
C GLU A 54 -60.45 -40.65 -52.06
N ALA A 55 -60.12 -40.63 -53.36
CA ALA A 55 -58.82 -40.17 -53.83
C ALA A 55 -58.53 -38.72 -53.44
N LYS A 56 -59.53 -37.82 -53.59
CA LYS A 56 -59.40 -36.42 -53.18
C LYS A 56 -59.28 -36.24 -51.67
N GLU A 57 -60.02 -37.03 -50.89
CA GLU A 57 -59.92 -36.99 -49.43
C GLU A 57 -58.57 -37.48 -48.95
N LYS A 58 -58.05 -38.55 -49.58
CA LYS A 58 -56.70 -39.06 -49.30
C LYS A 58 -55.64 -38.01 -49.65
N GLU A 59 -55.72 -37.39 -50.82
CA GLU A 59 -54.82 -36.31 -51.23
C GLU A 59 -54.87 -35.13 -50.26
N ALA A 60 -56.06 -34.73 -49.80
CA ALA A 60 -56.21 -33.66 -48.82
C ALA A 60 -55.54 -33.99 -47.47
N ARG A 61 -55.69 -35.23 -46.99
CA ARG A 61 -55.01 -35.70 -45.76
C ARG A 61 -53.49 -35.75 -45.92
N GLU A 62 -52.99 -36.22 -47.06
CA GLU A 62 -51.55 -36.24 -47.35
C GLU A 62 -50.96 -34.83 -47.46
N CYS A 63 -51.67 -33.90 -48.12
CA CYS A 63 -51.28 -32.49 -48.17
C CYS A 63 -51.23 -31.88 -46.76
N GLN A 64 -52.25 -32.12 -45.93
CA GLN A 64 -52.28 -31.62 -44.55
C GLN A 64 -51.11 -32.17 -43.73
N GLN A 65 -50.83 -33.48 -43.81
CA GLN A 65 -49.68 -34.08 -43.12
C GLN A 65 -48.35 -33.50 -43.58
N ARG A 66 -48.21 -33.18 -44.88
CA ARG A 66 -47.00 -32.53 -45.40
C ARG A 66 -46.85 -31.10 -44.87
N GLU A 67 -47.92 -30.33 -44.81
CA GLU A 67 -47.91 -28.97 -44.25
C GLU A 67 -47.59 -28.98 -42.76
N GLU A 68 -48.15 -29.92 -41.99
CA GLU A 68 -47.84 -30.09 -40.57
C GLU A 68 -46.37 -30.49 -40.36
N ALA A 69 -45.85 -31.41 -41.16
CA ALA A 69 -44.44 -31.81 -41.11
C ALA A 69 -43.49 -30.65 -41.50
N GLU A 70 -43.85 -29.85 -42.51
CA GLU A 70 -43.08 -28.68 -42.92
C GLU A 70 -43.13 -27.58 -41.85
N HIS A 71 -44.29 -27.34 -41.24
CA HIS A 71 -44.43 -26.42 -40.13
C HIS A 71 -43.53 -26.84 -38.95
N TRP A 72 -43.56 -28.12 -38.59
CA TRP A 72 -42.75 -28.65 -37.50
C TRP A 72 -41.24 -28.52 -37.79
N ALA A 73 -40.81 -28.83 -39.01
CA ALA A 73 -39.42 -28.66 -39.42
C ALA A 73 -38.95 -27.19 -39.37
N ARG A 74 -39.82 -26.23 -39.73
CA ARG A 74 -39.52 -24.80 -39.61
C ARG A 74 -39.42 -24.35 -38.15
N GLU A 75 -40.29 -24.87 -37.29
CA GLU A 75 -40.27 -24.56 -35.86
C GLU A 75 -39.00 -25.10 -35.17
N GLU A 76 -38.60 -26.33 -35.50
CA GLU A 76 -37.37 -26.94 -35.02
C GLU A 76 -36.14 -26.15 -35.50
N ALA A 77 -36.07 -25.79 -36.79
CA ALA A 77 -34.99 -24.95 -37.32
C ALA A 77 -34.91 -23.58 -36.62
N ALA A 78 -36.06 -22.94 -36.34
CA ALA A 78 -36.10 -21.68 -35.61
C ALA A 78 -35.73 -21.84 -34.13
N ALA A 79 -35.95 -23.01 -33.52
CA ALA A 79 -35.49 -23.30 -32.16
C ALA A 79 -33.96 -23.49 -32.13
N VAL A 80 -33.40 -24.25 -33.08
CA VAL A 80 -31.94 -24.43 -33.22
C VAL A 80 -31.25 -23.09 -33.44
N GLN A 81 -31.77 -22.25 -34.33
CA GLN A 81 -31.19 -20.92 -34.57
C GLN A 81 -31.19 -20.05 -33.30
N ARG A 82 -32.29 -20.06 -32.52
CA ARG A 82 -32.36 -19.33 -31.24
C ARG A 82 -31.35 -19.86 -30.22
N GLN A 83 -31.13 -21.17 -30.18
CA GLN A 83 -30.14 -21.80 -29.32
C GLN A 83 -28.72 -21.39 -29.72
N GLU A 84 -28.39 -21.43 -31.01
CA GLU A 84 -27.08 -21.01 -31.52
C GLU A 84 -26.80 -19.54 -31.22
N GLU A 85 -27.79 -18.66 -31.38
CA GLU A 85 -27.67 -17.24 -31.01
C GLU A 85 -27.43 -17.04 -29.51
N ALA A 86 -28.11 -17.82 -28.65
CA ALA A 86 -27.88 -17.79 -27.21
C ALA A 86 -26.45 -18.26 -26.85
N ASP A 87 -26.00 -19.36 -27.45
CA ASP A 87 -24.65 -19.89 -27.24
C ASP A 87 -23.56 -18.93 -27.76
N CYS A 88 -23.84 -18.19 -28.83
CA CYS A 88 -22.94 -17.15 -29.34
C CYS A 88 -22.82 -15.98 -28.34
N ARG A 89 -23.94 -15.54 -27.76
CA ARG A 89 -23.94 -14.48 -26.74
C ARG A 89 -23.16 -14.90 -25.50
N VAL A 90 -23.38 -16.12 -25.00
CA VAL A 90 -22.63 -16.64 -23.84
C VAL A 90 -21.13 -16.67 -24.13
N ARG A 91 -20.72 -17.13 -25.33
CA ARG A 91 -19.32 -17.12 -25.74
C ARG A 91 -18.71 -15.72 -25.83
N GLU A 92 -19.48 -14.73 -26.29
CA GLU A 92 -19.03 -13.34 -26.34
C GLU A 92 -18.86 -12.74 -24.94
N GLU A 93 -19.82 -12.98 -24.04
CA GLU A 93 -19.73 -12.55 -22.64
C GLU A 93 -18.54 -13.20 -21.93
N CYS A 94 -18.27 -14.48 -22.16
CA CYS A 94 -17.08 -15.16 -21.65
C CYS A 94 -15.79 -14.49 -22.12
N ARG A 95 -15.68 -14.14 -23.41
CA ARG A 95 -14.50 -13.45 -23.96
C ARG A 95 -14.29 -12.07 -23.34
N VAL A 96 -15.36 -11.29 -23.20
CA VAL A 96 -15.30 -9.96 -22.57
C VAL A 96 -14.84 -10.09 -21.10
N LYS A 97 -15.31 -11.11 -20.38
CA LYS A 97 -14.90 -11.37 -19.00
C LYS A 97 -13.42 -11.76 -18.92
N GLU A 98 -12.95 -12.65 -19.80
CA GLU A 98 -11.54 -13.05 -19.86
C GLU A 98 -10.61 -11.89 -20.22
N GLU A 99 -11.01 -11.03 -21.17
CA GLU A 99 -10.24 -9.85 -21.55
C GLU A 99 -10.12 -8.86 -20.38
N LYS A 100 -11.23 -8.63 -19.67
CA LYS A 100 -11.24 -7.80 -18.47
C LYS A 100 -10.30 -8.36 -17.38
N GLU A 101 -10.36 -9.67 -17.12
CA GLU A 101 -9.47 -10.31 -16.16
C GLU A 101 -7.99 -10.23 -16.59
N CYS A 102 -7.71 -10.35 -17.89
CA CYS A 102 -6.36 -10.18 -18.43
C CYS A 102 -5.83 -8.76 -18.17
N LEU A 103 -6.64 -7.73 -18.43
CA LEU A 103 -6.28 -6.33 -18.17
C LEU A 103 -6.07 -6.06 -16.68
N GLU A 104 -6.88 -6.64 -15.79
CA GLU A 104 -6.71 -6.53 -14.35
C GLU A 104 -5.39 -7.18 -13.88
N ARG A 105 -5.05 -8.36 -14.42
CA ARG A 105 -3.77 -9.03 -14.14
C ARG A 105 -2.57 -8.21 -14.65
N GLU A 106 -2.67 -7.65 -15.86
CA GLU A 106 -1.63 -6.79 -16.42
C GLU A 106 -1.41 -5.53 -15.56
N ALA A 107 -2.50 -4.89 -15.13
CA ALA A 107 -2.44 -3.75 -14.21
C ALA A 107 -1.79 -4.12 -12.87
N ALA A 108 -2.12 -5.28 -12.31
CA ALA A 108 -1.50 -5.78 -11.07
C ALA A 108 0.00 -6.01 -11.23
N VAL A 109 0.45 -6.62 -12.33
CA VAL A 109 1.88 -6.82 -12.64
C VAL A 109 2.61 -5.48 -12.76
N HIS A 110 2.00 -4.48 -13.41
CA HIS A 110 2.58 -3.15 -13.50
C HIS A 110 2.69 -2.45 -12.14
N GLN A 111 1.67 -2.60 -11.29
CA GLN A 111 1.70 -2.05 -9.93
C GLN A 111 2.79 -2.71 -9.08
N GLU A 112 2.91 -4.03 -9.14
CA GLU A 112 3.96 -4.77 -8.42
C GLU A 112 5.36 -4.33 -8.88
N ALA A 113 5.57 -4.18 -10.19
CA ALA A 113 6.83 -3.69 -10.74
C ALA A 113 7.16 -2.26 -10.26
N ALA A 114 6.14 -1.38 -10.16
CA ALA A 114 6.31 -0.04 -9.64
C ALA A 114 6.68 -0.03 -8.15
N ILE A 115 6.02 -0.86 -7.34
CA ILE A 115 6.32 -1.03 -5.91
C ILE A 115 7.76 -1.54 -5.74
N LYS A 116 8.13 -2.59 -6.47
CA LYS A 116 9.49 -3.16 -6.44
C LYS A 116 10.57 -2.14 -6.79
N LYS A 117 10.33 -1.31 -7.80
CA LYS A 117 11.26 -0.23 -8.18
C LYS A 117 11.36 0.85 -7.10
N ALA A 118 10.24 1.18 -6.46
CA ALA A 118 10.21 2.15 -5.37
C ALA A 118 10.97 1.63 -4.13
N THR A 119 10.79 0.36 -3.76
CA THR A 119 11.49 -0.27 -2.64
C THR A 119 12.99 -0.38 -2.90
N GLU A 120 13.41 -0.82 -4.10
CA GLU A 120 14.83 -0.88 -4.49
C GLU A 120 15.48 0.52 -4.43
N THR A 121 14.77 1.56 -4.88
CA THR A 121 15.25 2.94 -4.81
C THR A 121 15.36 3.43 -3.36
N ALA A 122 14.42 3.06 -2.49
CA ALA A 122 14.45 3.40 -1.08
C ALA A 122 15.61 2.69 -0.35
N GLU A 123 15.86 1.42 -0.66
CA GLU A 123 16.96 0.64 -0.11
C GLU A 123 18.32 1.22 -0.52
N LYS A 124 18.50 1.58 -1.79
CA LYS A 124 19.72 2.27 -2.27
C LYS A 124 20.00 3.56 -1.51
N ARG A 125 18.97 4.40 -1.30
CA ARG A 125 19.12 5.63 -0.50
C ARG A 125 19.45 5.35 0.97
N ALA A 126 18.85 4.31 1.55
CA ALA A 126 19.15 3.91 2.93
C ALA A 126 20.59 3.40 3.08
N GLN A 127 21.09 2.66 2.09
CA GLN A 127 22.48 2.21 2.03
C GLN A 127 23.44 3.41 1.90
N GLU A 128 23.17 4.34 0.99
CA GLU A 128 23.97 5.56 0.81
C GLU A 128 24.05 6.40 2.10
N ASP A 129 22.92 6.61 2.80
CA ASP A 129 22.88 7.35 4.07
C ASP A 129 23.69 6.64 5.18
N MET A 130 23.66 5.31 5.21
CA MET A 130 24.47 4.51 6.15
C MET A 130 25.97 4.59 5.84
N GLU A 131 26.35 4.57 4.56
CA GLU A 131 27.73 4.75 4.13
C GLU A 131 28.23 6.17 4.44
N GLU A 132 27.41 7.21 4.21
CA GLU A 132 27.73 8.59 4.57
C GLU A 132 27.95 8.75 6.08
N LYS A 133 27.06 8.21 6.92
CA LYS A 133 27.22 8.22 8.39
C LYS A 133 28.49 7.51 8.83
N ARG A 134 28.82 6.35 8.24
CA ARG A 134 30.07 5.62 8.52
C ARG A 134 31.30 6.47 8.16
N ALA A 135 31.29 7.12 7.00
CA ALA A 135 32.35 8.02 6.57
C ALA A 135 32.51 9.22 7.53
N GLU A 136 31.40 9.80 8.00
CA GLU A 136 31.42 10.90 8.97
C GLU A 136 32.02 10.47 10.32
N VAL A 137 31.64 9.30 10.82
CA VAL A 137 32.19 8.73 12.07
C VAL A 137 33.69 8.47 11.92
N LEU A 138 34.13 7.87 10.82
CA LEU A 138 35.56 7.64 10.55
C LEU A 138 36.35 8.96 10.46
N LYS A 139 35.77 10.00 9.86
CA LYS A 139 36.36 11.35 9.81
C LYS A 139 36.52 11.95 11.22
N LYS A 140 35.51 11.79 12.10
CA LYS A 140 35.57 12.22 13.51
C LYS A 140 36.65 11.48 14.30
N ILE A 141 36.75 10.16 14.13
CA ILE A 141 37.80 9.34 14.77
C ILE A 141 39.20 9.80 14.33
N ARG A 142 39.39 10.03 13.03
CA ARG A 142 40.67 10.52 12.49
C ARG A 142 41.03 11.90 13.06
N ALA A 143 40.08 12.83 13.10
CA ALA A 143 40.28 14.16 13.67
C ALA A 143 40.61 14.11 15.18
N ALA A 144 39.94 13.23 15.94
CA ALA A 144 40.23 13.03 17.35
C ALA A 144 41.64 12.45 17.59
N LYS A 145 42.06 11.48 16.76
CA LYS A 145 43.40 10.90 16.81
C LYS A 145 44.48 11.94 16.52
N GLU A 146 44.28 12.78 15.52
CA GLU A 146 45.21 13.87 15.19
C GLU A 146 45.29 14.90 16.32
N THR A 147 44.15 15.27 16.91
CA THR A 147 44.11 16.17 18.07
C THR A 147 44.84 15.58 19.27
N ALA A 148 44.70 14.28 19.52
CA ALA A 148 45.43 13.58 20.58
C ALA A 148 46.95 13.58 20.34
N ARG A 149 47.38 13.38 19.08
CA ARG A 149 48.80 13.46 18.68
C ARG A 149 49.37 14.85 18.94
N GLN A 150 48.67 15.91 18.51
CA GLN A 150 49.11 17.30 18.75
C GLN A 150 49.24 17.62 20.24
N ARG A 151 48.32 17.11 21.07
CA ARG A 151 48.40 17.26 22.53
C ARG A 151 49.64 16.56 23.10
N ALA A 152 49.91 15.32 22.68
CA ALA A 152 51.09 14.57 23.12
C ALA A 152 52.40 15.26 22.70
N GLU A 153 52.48 15.78 21.46
CA GLU A 153 53.64 16.53 20.98
C GLU A 153 53.86 17.83 21.78
N ALA A 154 52.78 18.57 22.08
CA ALA A 154 52.85 19.76 22.92
C ALA A 154 53.31 19.45 24.36
N GLU A 155 52.83 18.35 24.94
CA GLU A 155 53.25 17.88 26.25
C GLU A 155 54.73 17.46 26.27
N ALA A 156 55.19 16.72 25.26
CA ALA A 156 56.59 16.37 25.10
C ALA A 156 57.48 17.63 24.97
N SER A 157 57.03 18.63 24.21
CA SER A 157 57.74 19.92 24.11
C SER A 157 57.80 20.66 25.45
N ARG A 158 56.72 20.63 26.23
CA ARG A 158 56.71 21.19 27.60
C ARG A 158 57.72 20.48 28.49
N GLN A 159 57.74 19.14 28.49
CA GLN A 159 58.70 18.36 29.27
C GLN A 159 60.16 18.69 28.87
N LYS A 160 60.46 18.80 27.57
CA LYS A 160 61.79 19.23 27.09
C LYS A 160 62.19 20.61 27.61
N SER A 161 61.27 21.59 27.58
CA SER A 161 61.54 22.94 28.09
C SER A 161 61.80 22.96 29.61
N VAL A 162 61.07 22.13 30.37
CA VAL A 162 61.25 21.98 31.83
C VAL A 162 62.62 21.36 32.12
N ALA A 163 63.02 20.32 31.38
CA ALA A 163 64.33 19.68 31.52
C ALA A 163 65.48 20.65 31.21
N MET A 164 65.40 21.41 30.10
CA MET A 164 66.40 22.44 29.77
C MET A 164 66.48 23.53 30.85
N LYS A 165 65.33 23.99 31.38
CA LYS A 165 65.32 25.00 32.45
C LYS A 165 65.93 24.49 33.75
N LYS A 166 65.73 23.19 34.07
CA LYS A 166 66.38 22.55 35.22
C LYS A 166 67.90 22.52 35.05
N ARG A 167 68.38 22.09 33.87
CA ARG A 167 69.81 22.10 33.53
C ARG A 167 70.43 23.51 33.59
N ALA A 168 69.75 24.51 33.04
CA ALA A 168 70.22 25.89 33.11
C ALA A 168 70.32 26.42 34.55
N ARG A 169 69.41 26.02 35.45
CA ARG A 169 69.53 26.38 36.87
C ARG A 169 70.74 25.72 37.54
N GLU A 170 71.01 24.47 37.22
CA GLU A 170 72.15 23.71 37.74
C GLU A 170 73.50 24.27 37.24
N GLU A 171 73.58 24.67 35.96
CA GLU A 171 74.75 25.37 35.42
C GLU A 171 74.94 26.78 36.05
N ASN A 172 73.85 27.51 36.30
CA ASN A 172 73.94 28.83 36.95
C ASN A 172 74.28 28.76 38.45
N THR A 173 74.09 27.63 39.15
CA THR A 173 74.56 27.49 40.54
C THR A 173 76.09 27.43 40.67
N VAL A 174 76.82 27.17 39.57
CA VAL A 174 78.30 27.19 39.54
C VAL A 174 78.83 28.61 39.27
N ALA A 175 78.03 29.48 38.65
CA ALA A 175 78.35 30.90 38.50
C ALA A 175 77.81 31.68 39.71
N GLY A 176 78.69 32.00 40.67
CA GLY A 176 78.32 32.72 41.90
C GLY A 176 77.48 33.98 41.65
N PRO A 177 76.59 34.34 42.60
CA PRO A 177 75.62 35.41 42.41
C PRO A 177 76.34 36.76 42.27
N SER A 178 76.53 37.21 41.03
CA SER A 178 76.93 38.58 40.75
C SER A 178 75.72 39.48 41.00
N GLY A 179 75.61 39.93 42.25
CA GLY A 179 74.61 40.86 42.73
C GLY A 179 74.79 42.24 42.10
N MET A 180 74.37 42.40 40.86
CA MET A 180 74.06 43.71 40.30
C MET A 180 72.56 43.91 40.37
N LEU A 181 72.12 44.62 41.42
CA LEU A 181 70.83 45.32 41.44
C LEU A 181 70.75 46.13 40.15
N GLY A 182 69.88 45.67 39.23
CA GLY A 182 69.70 46.30 37.94
C GLY A 182 69.50 47.82 38.08
N PRO A 183 70.01 48.61 37.12
CA PRO A 183 70.02 50.07 37.17
C PRO A 183 68.65 50.59 37.59
N GLY A 184 68.62 51.22 38.76
CA GLY A 184 67.40 51.59 39.47
C GLY A 184 66.39 52.25 38.54
N LEU A 185 65.15 51.74 38.59
CA LEU A 185 64.01 52.36 37.94
C LEU A 185 64.04 53.85 38.31
N ARG A 186 64.23 54.71 37.32
CA ARG A 186 64.05 56.16 37.45
C ARG A 186 62.67 56.48 36.88
N CYS A 187 61.96 57.43 37.46
CA CYS A 187 60.78 57.94 36.78
C CYS A 187 61.19 58.57 35.45
N VAL A 188 60.28 58.63 34.47
CA VAL A 188 60.57 59.09 33.11
C VAL A 188 61.28 60.45 33.10
N ARG A 189 60.95 61.32 34.06
CA ARG A 189 61.53 62.66 34.17
C ARG A 189 62.96 62.65 34.74
N CYS A 190 63.22 61.91 35.82
CA CYS A 190 64.58 61.76 36.37
C CYS A 190 65.49 60.94 35.44
N ALA A 191 64.94 60.06 34.61
CA ALA A 191 65.66 59.44 33.51
C ALA A 191 66.12 60.50 32.50
N ARG A 192 65.24 61.44 32.15
CA ARG A 192 65.53 62.51 31.18
C ARG A 192 66.51 63.57 31.69
N THR A 193 66.48 63.90 32.97
CA THR A 193 67.35 64.93 33.58
C THR A 193 68.60 64.35 34.24
N GLY A 194 68.80 63.03 34.21
CA GLY A 194 69.96 62.36 34.82
C GLY A 194 69.98 62.35 36.36
N ALA A 195 68.99 62.96 37.03
CA ALA A 195 68.91 63.03 38.48
C ALA A 195 68.75 61.65 39.14
N LYS A 196 69.36 61.46 40.32
CA LYS A 196 69.17 60.24 41.13
C LYS A 196 67.76 60.25 41.73
N CYS A 197 66.93 59.32 41.28
CA CYS A 197 65.56 59.17 41.73
C CYS A 197 65.49 58.03 42.76
N LYS A 198 65.40 58.36 44.06
CA LYS A 198 65.10 57.36 45.09
C LYS A 198 63.59 57.29 45.27
N ARG A 199 63.04 56.07 45.14
CA ARG A 199 61.65 55.79 45.56
C ARG A 199 61.65 55.79 47.07
N ASP A 200 60.70 56.50 47.67
CA ASP A 200 60.48 56.44 49.11
C ASP A 200 59.87 55.07 49.46
N PRO A 201 60.54 54.23 50.27
CA PRO A 201 60.01 52.91 50.62
C PRO A 201 58.80 52.97 51.56
N GLU A 202 58.59 54.07 52.29
CA GLU A 202 57.53 54.18 53.29
C GLU A 202 56.18 54.58 52.66
N ASN A 203 56.19 55.29 51.53
CA ASN A 203 54.97 55.80 50.91
C ASN A 203 54.51 54.94 49.72
N LYS A 204 53.97 53.75 50.00
CA LYS A 204 53.53 52.79 48.96
C LYS A 204 52.38 53.28 48.07
N ARG A 205 51.60 54.27 48.51
CA ARG A 205 50.41 54.76 47.79
C ARG A 205 50.66 55.96 46.89
N GLN A 206 51.77 56.69 47.07
CA GLN A 206 52.11 57.84 46.24
C GLN A 206 53.33 57.51 45.40
N CYS A 207 53.11 57.26 44.11
CA CYS A 207 54.19 56.97 43.15
C CYS A 207 54.96 58.24 42.76
N ALA A 208 55.40 59.07 43.72
CA ALA A 208 56.20 60.26 43.49
C ALA A 208 57.62 60.05 44.01
N CYS A 209 58.63 60.46 43.23
CA CYS A 209 59.98 60.59 43.78
C CYS A 209 60.09 61.87 44.61
N MET A 210 61.03 61.91 45.56
CA MET A 210 61.25 63.06 46.46
C MET A 210 61.36 64.40 45.71
N GLN A 211 61.97 64.39 44.52
CA GLN A 211 62.09 65.57 43.64
C GLN A 211 60.71 66.00 43.07
N CYS A 212 59.94 65.09 42.49
CA CYS A 212 58.60 65.40 41.97
C CYS A 212 57.61 65.78 43.09
N ALA A 213 57.75 65.20 44.28
CA ALA A 213 56.94 65.55 45.45
C ALA A 213 57.18 67.00 45.90
N ARG A 214 58.44 67.47 45.92
CA ARG A 214 58.78 68.87 46.26
C ARG A 214 58.19 69.87 45.28
N HIS A 215 58.10 69.52 44.01
CA HIS A 215 57.55 70.39 42.97
C HIS A 215 56.02 70.25 42.79
N LYS A 216 55.33 69.43 43.59
CA LYS A 216 53.88 69.13 43.47
C LYS A 216 53.47 68.62 42.08
N GLU A 217 54.38 68.00 41.35
CA GLU A 217 54.14 67.49 40.00
C GLU A 217 53.84 65.98 40.03
N LYS A 218 52.96 65.52 39.12
CA LYS A 218 52.63 64.08 39.00
C LYS A 218 53.80 63.32 38.39
N CYS A 219 54.35 62.36 39.14
CA CYS A 219 55.45 61.52 38.69
C CYS A 219 54.91 60.31 37.91
N LYS A 220 55.16 60.26 36.59
CA LYS A 220 54.86 59.08 35.77
C LYS A 220 56.03 58.10 35.84
N TRP A 221 55.78 56.96 36.46
CA TRP A 221 56.68 55.81 36.36
C TRP A 221 56.29 55.03 35.11
N PRO A 222 57.26 54.56 34.31
CA PRO A 222 56.94 53.55 33.31
C PRO A 222 56.38 52.37 34.09
N GLU A 223 55.11 52.04 33.87
CA GLU A 223 54.57 50.78 34.34
C GLU A 223 55.48 49.70 33.77
N VAL A 224 56.28 49.11 34.65
CA VAL A 224 57.01 47.89 34.32
C VAL A 224 55.90 46.93 33.92
N VAL A 225 55.78 46.69 32.62
CA VAL A 225 55.00 45.60 32.04
C VAL A 225 55.67 44.34 32.55
N GLY A 226 55.37 44.03 33.80
CA GLY A 226 55.74 42.79 34.43
C GLY A 226 55.08 41.72 33.58
N SER A 227 55.89 40.78 33.12
CA SER A 227 55.46 39.47 32.67
C SER A 227 54.70 38.80 33.81
N VAL A 228 53.44 39.20 34.00
CA VAL A 228 52.50 38.57 34.92
C VAL A 228 52.03 37.30 34.23
N SER A 229 52.79 36.23 34.46
CA SER A 229 52.27 34.86 34.39
C SER A 229 51.26 34.68 35.52
N GLY A 230 50.11 35.35 35.38
CA GLY A 230 48.96 35.23 36.26
C GLY A 230 47.87 34.50 35.50
N SER A 231 47.79 33.18 35.71
CA SER A 231 46.62 32.37 35.42
C SER A 231 45.43 32.90 36.22
N ARG A 232 44.73 33.89 35.67
CA ARG A 232 43.49 34.42 36.22
C ARG A 232 42.34 33.76 35.47
N SER A 233 41.85 32.66 36.05
CA SER A 233 40.53 32.09 35.82
C SER A 233 39.48 33.15 36.16
N GLY A 234 39.18 34.00 35.20
CA GLY A 234 38.11 34.99 35.27
C GLY A 234 36.88 34.43 34.59
N ASP A 235 35.94 33.97 35.41
CA ASP A 235 34.56 33.72 35.03
C ASP A 235 33.94 35.05 34.54
N VAL A 236 33.85 35.23 33.23
CA VAL A 236 33.28 36.45 32.64
C VAL A 236 31.80 36.21 32.37
N LYS A 237 30.99 36.44 33.40
CA LYS A 237 29.55 36.74 33.26
C LYS A 237 29.40 38.13 32.64
N GLY A 238 29.77 38.25 31.37
CA GLY A 238 29.74 39.46 30.58
C GLY A 238 28.47 39.53 29.73
N LYS A 239 27.48 40.26 30.24
CA LYS A 239 26.27 40.69 29.53
C LYS A 239 26.66 41.72 28.46
N GLY A 240 27.15 41.25 27.32
CA GLY A 240 27.49 42.08 26.17
C GLY A 240 26.25 42.39 25.32
N LYS A 241 25.70 43.60 25.48
CA LYS A 241 24.85 44.23 24.47
C LYS A 241 25.72 44.51 23.23
N ALA A 242 25.63 43.67 22.21
CA ALA A 242 26.14 43.98 20.89
C ALA A 242 25.11 44.87 20.17
N VAL A 243 25.49 46.13 19.96
CA VAL A 243 24.78 47.08 19.09
C VAL A 243 24.88 46.58 17.66
N ALA A 244 23.71 46.45 17.04
CA ALA A 244 23.52 46.09 15.66
C ALA A 244 24.19 47.08 14.70
N THR A 245 24.93 46.57 13.72
CA THR A 245 25.03 47.22 12.42
C THR A 245 24.69 46.19 11.35
N LEU A 246 23.61 46.48 10.65
CA LEU A 246 22.94 45.66 9.65
C LEU A 246 23.73 45.68 8.32
N PRO A 247 23.85 44.55 7.60
CA PRO A 247 23.78 44.59 6.15
C PRO A 247 22.55 43.81 5.67
N ARG A 248 21.68 44.59 5.02
CA ARG A 248 20.78 44.28 3.91
C ARG A 248 20.38 42.83 3.62
N ALA A 249 19.05 42.69 3.51
CA ALA A 249 18.30 41.88 2.53
C ALA A 249 18.63 40.38 2.45
N GLY A 250 17.93 39.58 3.25
CA GLY A 250 17.87 38.13 3.10
C GLY A 250 16.46 37.59 3.35
N LYS A 251 15.93 36.84 2.38
CA LYS A 251 14.58 36.26 2.32
C LYS A 251 14.13 35.57 3.62
N LYS A 252 12.88 35.84 4.02
CA LYS A 252 12.09 35.10 5.02
C LYS A 252 12.19 33.58 4.76
N LYS A 253 12.87 32.83 5.63
CA LYS A 253 12.72 31.37 5.74
C LYS A 253 11.88 31.06 6.99
N LYS A 254 10.79 30.32 6.79
CA LYS A 254 9.92 29.82 7.86
C LYS A 254 10.74 28.89 8.77
N HIS A 255 10.74 29.17 10.06
CA HIS A 255 11.37 28.34 11.08
C HIS A 255 10.56 27.06 11.25
N VAL A 256 11.09 25.92 10.81
CA VAL A 256 10.56 24.61 11.17
C VAL A 256 10.97 24.33 12.62
N LYS A 257 9.96 24.19 13.47
CA LYS A 257 10.08 23.89 14.89
C LYS A 257 10.44 22.40 15.01
N LYS A 258 11.68 22.08 15.40
CA LYS A 258 12.09 20.71 15.72
C LYS A 258 11.33 20.25 16.97
N SER A 259 10.39 19.33 16.80
CA SER A 259 9.84 18.53 17.89
C SER A 259 10.79 17.39 18.20
N ALA A 260 11.22 17.30 19.46
CA ALA A 260 11.96 16.17 19.99
C ALA A 260 11.01 14.95 20.04
N MET A 261 11.40 13.88 19.34
CA MET A 261 10.72 12.59 19.33
C MET A 261 10.95 11.93 20.70
N LYS A 262 9.91 11.96 21.55
CA LYS A 262 9.83 11.07 22.71
C LYS A 262 9.41 9.70 22.19
N VAL A 263 10.29 8.71 22.35
CA VAL A 263 9.93 7.30 22.27
C VAL A 263 8.98 7.03 23.44
N VAL A 264 7.74 6.64 23.11
CA VAL A 264 6.70 6.27 24.07
C VAL A 264 6.61 4.75 24.04
N ASP A 265 7.09 4.11 25.12
CA ASP A 265 6.78 2.73 25.43
C ASP A 265 5.27 2.63 25.70
N SER A 266 4.57 1.85 24.89
CA SER A 266 3.11 1.81 24.86
C SER A 266 2.58 0.66 25.72
N ASN A 267 2.59 0.86 27.04
CA ASN A 267 1.66 0.16 27.94
C ASN A 267 0.54 1.16 28.26
N ILE A 268 -0.54 1.10 27.49
CA ILE A 268 -1.70 1.99 27.63
C ILE A 268 -2.70 1.36 28.59
N GLU A 269 -2.59 1.74 29.86
CA GLU A 269 -3.67 1.65 30.84
C GLU A 269 -4.58 2.88 30.65
N ILE A 270 -5.78 2.68 30.12
CA ILE A 270 -6.74 3.75 29.82
C ILE A 270 -7.45 4.15 31.11
N VAL A 271 -6.88 5.08 31.88
CA VAL A 271 -7.60 5.77 32.95
C VAL A 271 -7.96 7.17 32.47
N ALA A 272 -9.20 7.32 31.98
CA ALA A 272 -9.73 8.60 31.53
C ALA A 272 -10.31 9.40 32.71
N LYS A 273 -9.59 10.45 33.15
CA LYS A 273 -10.17 11.56 33.92
C LYS A 273 -10.26 12.79 33.01
N PRO A 274 -11.46 13.35 32.75
CA PRO A 274 -11.58 14.61 32.04
C PRO A 274 -11.19 15.77 32.97
N SER A 275 -10.30 16.64 32.52
CA SER A 275 -10.01 17.91 33.21
C SER A 275 -10.46 19.06 32.33
N ASP A 276 -11.42 19.81 32.86
CA ASP A 276 -12.00 21.01 32.27
C ASP A 276 -11.03 22.19 32.42
N ALA A 277 -10.26 22.47 31.39
CA ALA A 277 -9.59 23.76 31.26
C ALA A 277 -9.36 24.15 29.80
N SER A 278 -10.19 25.10 29.35
CA SER A 278 -9.79 26.30 28.59
C SER A 278 -8.97 26.12 27.30
N GLY A 279 -9.61 26.43 26.18
CA GLY A 279 -8.97 27.19 25.10
C GLY A 279 -8.83 26.47 23.77
N SER A 280 -9.89 26.52 22.97
CA SER A 280 -9.95 26.45 21.50
C SER A 280 -8.63 26.07 20.76
N ARG A 281 -8.32 24.78 20.80
CA ARG A 281 -7.40 24.06 19.90
C ARG A 281 -7.89 22.63 19.62
N SER A 282 -9.15 22.33 19.97
CA SER A 282 -9.70 20.97 19.99
C SER A 282 -10.00 20.41 18.60
N GLY A 283 -10.14 21.24 17.57
CA GLY A 283 -10.40 20.76 16.21
C GLY A 283 -9.29 19.87 15.65
N HIS A 284 -8.02 20.16 15.97
CA HIS A 284 -6.91 19.36 15.46
C HIS A 284 -6.77 18.03 16.21
N ALA A 285 -7.08 18.01 17.51
CA ALA A 285 -7.06 16.79 18.31
C ALA A 285 -8.23 15.85 17.95
N LEU A 286 -9.38 16.41 17.57
CA LEU A 286 -10.53 15.63 17.09
C LEU A 286 -10.22 14.97 15.74
N LEU A 287 -9.66 15.72 14.79
CA LEU A 287 -9.25 15.16 13.48
C LEU A 287 -8.19 14.07 13.65
N GLN A 288 -7.19 14.28 14.51
CA GLN A 288 -6.17 13.27 14.77
C GLN A 288 -6.73 12.00 15.44
N ARG A 289 -7.76 12.13 16.28
CA ARG A 289 -8.49 10.98 16.83
C ARG A 289 -9.31 10.25 15.77
N MET A 290 -9.93 10.98 14.84
CA MET A 290 -10.69 10.38 13.74
C MET A 290 -9.76 9.64 12.77
N ASP A 291 -8.61 10.22 12.43
CA ASP A 291 -7.59 9.56 11.58
C ASP A 291 -7.10 8.26 12.23
N HIS A 292 -6.84 8.27 13.54
CA HIS A 292 -6.49 7.04 14.28
C HIS A 292 -7.62 6.00 14.26
N LEU A 293 -8.88 6.42 14.44
CA LEU A 293 -10.04 5.53 14.40
C LEU A 293 -10.24 4.90 13.02
N ILE A 294 -10.09 5.68 11.95
CA ILE A 294 -10.16 5.19 10.57
C ILE A 294 -9.08 4.13 10.34
N LEU A 295 -7.84 4.42 10.76
CA LEU A 295 -6.72 3.50 10.59
C LEU A 295 -6.87 2.21 11.41
N THR A 296 -7.48 2.28 12.60
CA THR A 296 -7.83 1.10 13.39
C THR A 296 -8.93 0.26 12.74
N VAL A 297 -9.96 0.90 12.18
CA VAL A 297 -11.06 0.19 11.48
C VAL A 297 -10.57 -0.47 10.20
N GLU A 298 -9.70 0.20 9.43
CA GLU A 298 -9.06 -0.36 8.23
C GLU A 298 -8.22 -1.58 8.58
N ASN A 299 -7.36 -1.50 9.62
CA ASN A 299 -6.56 -2.63 10.08
C ASN A 299 -7.43 -3.80 10.59
N LEU A 300 -8.56 -3.51 11.25
CA LEU A 300 -9.48 -4.55 11.72
C LEU A 300 -10.19 -5.24 10.55
N ALA A 301 -10.63 -4.49 9.54
CA ALA A 301 -11.27 -5.03 8.35
C ALA A 301 -10.28 -5.87 7.52
N GLU A 302 -9.03 -5.42 7.41
CA GLU A 302 -7.97 -6.18 6.75
C GLU A 302 -7.66 -7.48 7.52
N ALA A 303 -7.56 -7.43 8.85
CA ALA A 303 -7.37 -8.62 9.68
C ALA A 303 -8.55 -9.62 9.56
N GLN A 304 -9.80 -9.12 9.55
CA GLN A 304 -10.98 -9.95 9.30
C GLN A 304 -10.96 -10.56 7.91
N TRP A 305 -10.51 -9.84 6.88
CA TRP A 305 -10.39 -10.35 5.52
C TRP A 305 -9.32 -11.45 5.42
N TYR A 306 -8.17 -11.29 6.07
CA TYR A 306 -7.15 -12.34 6.17
C TYR A 306 -7.67 -13.56 6.91
N MET A 307 -8.40 -13.38 8.01
CA MET A 307 -9.01 -14.48 8.76
C MET A 307 -10.05 -15.22 7.91
N ALA A 308 -10.95 -14.51 7.23
CA ALA A 308 -11.94 -15.10 6.35
C ALA A 308 -11.31 -15.82 5.14
N SER A 309 -10.25 -15.26 4.56
CA SER A 309 -9.50 -15.89 3.47
C SER A 309 -8.77 -17.14 3.96
N ALA A 310 -8.14 -17.10 5.14
CA ALA A 310 -7.51 -18.27 5.75
C ALA A 310 -8.54 -19.36 6.05
N CYS A 311 -9.73 -19.01 6.53
CA CYS A 311 -10.84 -19.94 6.74
C CYS A 311 -11.40 -20.51 5.42
N ALA A 312 -11.46 -19.72 4.35
CA ALA A 312 -11.89 -20.19 3.04
C ALA A 312 -10.86 -21.17 2.43
N VAL A 313 -9.57 -20.86 2.55
CA VAL A 313 -8.47 -21.72 2.10
C VAL A 313 -8.41 -22.99 2.94
N SER A 314 -8.59 -22.92 4.26
CA SER A 314 -8.63 -24.11 5.11
C SER A 314 -9.87 -24.97 4.84
N GLY A 315 -11.03 -24.35 4.60
CA GLY A 315 -12.25 -25.05 4.17
C GLY A 315 -12.08 -25.74 2.81
N MET A 316 -11.36 -25.11 1.86
CA MET A 316 -10.99 -25.75 0.60
C MET A 316 -10.00 -26.89 0.80
N VAL A 317 -9.02 -26.77 1.71
CA VAL A 317 -8.07 -27.85 2.01
C VAL A 317 -8.76 -29.04 2.69
N VAL A 318 -9.69 -28.79 3.61
CA VAL A 318 -10.50 -29.83 4.26
C VAL A 318 -11.48 -30.47 3.27
N GLY A 319 -12.16 -29.68 2.43
CA GLY A 319 -13.02 -30.20 1.37
C GLY A 319 -12.25 -31.02 0.32
N THR A 320 -11.02 -30.61 -0.02
CA THR A 320 -10.16 -31.35 -0.94
C THR A 320 -9.60 -32.63 -0.29
N LEU A 321 -9.27 -32.61 1.00
CA LEU A 321 -8.88 -33.81 1.76
C LEU A 321 -10.03 -34.81 1.87
N ILE A 322 -11.25 -34.36 2.20
CA ILE A 322 -12.44 -35.21 2.25
C ILE A 322 -12.75 -35.81 0.87
N ASN A 323 -12.65 -35.02 -0.21
CA ASN A 323 -12.87 -35.52 -1.56
C ASN A 323 -11.77 -36.49 -2.02
N LYS A 324 -10.52 -36.30 -1.59
CA LYS A 324 -9.41 -37.23 -1.86
C LYS A 324 -9.50 -38.52 -1.04
N CYS A 325 -10.05 -38.46 0.17
CA CYS A 325 -10.38 -39.65 0.97
C CYS A 325 -11.56 -40.43 0.36
N ASN A 326 -12.56 -39.75 -0.21
CA ASN A 326 -13.65 -40.40 -0.94
C ASN A 326 -13.22 -41.03 -2.28
N PHE A 327 -12.19 -40.47 -2.95
CA PHE A 327 -11.65 -41.02 -4.20
C PHE A 327 -10.71 -42.21 -4.01
N LEU A 328 -10.24 -42.46 -2.78
CA LEU A 328 -9.51 -43.69 -2.44
C LEU A 328 -10.43 -44.78 -1.89
N GLY A 329 -11.75 -44.54 -1.88
CA GLY A 329 -12.78 -45.53 -1.68
C GLY A 329 -12.93 -46.44 -2.89
N PHE A 330 -12.20 -47.55 -2.87
CA PHE A 330 -12.69 -48.86 -3.33
C PHE A 330 -12.94 -49.02 -4.84
N GLU A 331 -11.89 -48.91 -5.64
CA GLU A 331 -11.86 -49.49 -6.99
C GLU A 331 -10.98 -50.75 -6.98
N GLY A 332 -11.60 -51.90 -6.66
CA GLY A 332 -11.12 -53.20 -7.10
C GLY A 332 -10.66 -54.20 -6.03
N VAL A 333 -11.62 -54.86 -5.36
CA VAL A 333 -11.51 -56.31 -5.06
C VAL A 333 -12.91 -56.92 -5.22
N GLY A 334 -13.03 -57.90 -6.12
CA GLY A 334 -14.29 -58.61 -6.39
C GLY A 334 -14.71 -59.54 -5.24
N PRO A 335 -15.93 -60.11 -5.32
CA PRO A 335 -16.46 -60.99 -4.29
C PRO A 335 -15.72 -62.32 -4.33
N GLY A 336 -14.74 -62.49 -3.44
CA GLY A 336 -13.98 -63.70 -3.26
C GLY A 336 -13.89 -64.02 -1.78
N GLU A 337 -14.76 -64.93 -1.37
CA GLU A 337 -14.69 -65.87 -0.23
C GLU A 337 -13.92 -65.44 1.02
N GLU A 338 -14.70 -65.34 2.10
CA GLU A 338 -14.44 -65.96 3.41
C GLU A 338 -13.01 -65.85 3.94
N ASP A 339 -12.74 -64.90 4.85
CA ASP A 339 -12.18 -65.25 6.15
C ASP A 339 -12.10 -64.06 7.11
N GLU A 340 -12.33 -64.42 8.38
CA GLU A 340 -11.99 -63.76 9.64
C GLU A 340 -12.68 -62.43 9.99
N GLU A 341 -13.68 -62.59 10.86
CA GLU A 341 -14.22 -61.63 11.80
C GLU A 341 -13.10 -60.94 12.61
N GLU A 342 -12.78 -59.69 12.27
CA GLU A 342 -12.31 -58.70 13.25
C GLU A 342 -13.41 -57.66 13.44
N GLU A 343 -14.17 -57.81 14.52
CA GLU A 343 -15.03 -56.77 15.10
C GLU A 343 -14.15 -55.58 15.50
N MET A 344 -13.87 -54.67 14.57
CA MET A 344 -13.55 -53.31 14.95
C MET A 344 -14.87 -52.62 15.31
N ASP A 345 -15.04 -52.37 16.61
CA ASP A 345 -16.00 -51.43 17.17
C ASP A 345 -15.84 -50.05 16.49
N THR A 346 -16.48 -49.87 15.34
CA THR A 346 -16.76 -48.55 14.79
C THR A 346 -17.83 -47.95 15.69
N GLU A 347 -17.37 -47.32 16.76
CA GLU A 347 -18.16 -46.46 17.62
C GLU A 347 -18.84 -45.44 16.70
N ALA A 348 -20.12 -45.70 16.40
CA ALA A 348 -20.91 -44.89 15.51
C ALA A 348 -21.10 -43.54 16.21
N VAL A 349 -20.22 -42.60 15.87
CA VAL A 349 -20.26 -41.23 16.39
C VAL A 349 -21.65 -40.70 16.07
N ASN A 350 -22.45 -40.56 17.13
CA ASN A 350 -23.84 -40.19 17.00
C ASN A 350 -23.87 -38.73 16.56
N GLN A 351 -24.16 -38.50 15.28
CA GLN A 351 -24.08 -37.18 14.65
C GLN A 351 -24.94 -36.13 15.40
N GLU A 352 -25.99 -36.59 16.07
CA GLU A 352 -26.86 -35.78 16.91
C GLU A 352 -26.15 -35.24 18.18
N GLU A 353 -25.21 -36.00 18.75
CA GLU A 353 -24.41 -35.58 19.91
C GLU A 353 -23.41 -34.48 19.52
N VAL A 354 -22.82 -34.59 18.33
CA VAL A 354 -21.91 -33.57 17.78
C VAL A 354 -22.66 -32.27 17.47
N GLU A 355 -23.86 -32.36 16.89
CA GLU A 355 -24.69 -31.16 16.66
C GLU A 355 -25.13 -30.51 17.98
N GLN A 356 -25.36 -31.30 19.03
CA GLN A 356 -25.71 -30.80 20.35
C GLN A 356 -24.53 -30.08 21.03
N GLU A 357 -23.31 -30.62 21.00
CA GLU A 357 -22.12 -29.94 21.51
C GLU A 357 -21.85 -28.62 20.78
N VAL A 358 -22.01 -28.60 19.46
CA VAL A 358 -21.83 -27.38 18.65
C VAL A 358 -22.89 -26.33 19.00
N ALA A 359 -24.13 -26.74 19.29
CA ALA A 359 -25.19 -25.84 19.73
C ALA A 359 -24.93 -25.28 21.14
N GLU A 360 -24.34 -26.08 22.03
CA GLU A 360 -23.98 -25.66 23.39
C GLU A 360 -22.82 -24.66 23.38
N LEU A 361 -21.76 -24.93 22.61
CA LEU A 361 -20.64 -24.00 22.40
C LEU A 361 -21.09 -22.67 21.76
N ARG A 362 -22.06 -22.71 20.83
CA ARG A 362 -22.63 -21.47 20.27
C ARG A 362 -23.40 -20.65 21.29
N LYS A 363 -24.05 -21.28 22.26
CA LYS A 363 -24.72 -20.57 23.36
C LYS A 363 -23.70 -19.92 24.30
N GLU A 364 -22.64 -20.64 24.65
CA GLU A 364 -21.59 -20.14 25.55
C GLU A 364 -20.84 -18.94 24.96
N VAL A 365 -20.62 -18.92 23.63
CA VAL A 365 -19.94 -17.81 22.95
C VAL A 365 -20.85 -16.59 22.75
N LEU A 366 -22.18 -16.78 22.65
CA LEU A 366 -23.13 -15.70 22.36
C LEU A 366 -23.78 -15.09 23.61
N GLU A 367 -23.68 -15.72 24.78
CA GLU A 367 -24.04 -15.09 26.05
C GLU A 367 -22.83 -14.35 26.63
N PRO A 368 -22.87 -13.00 26.70
CA PRO A 368 -21.81 -12.24 27.37
C PRO A 368 -21.80 -12.63 28.84
N GLN A 369 -20.64 -13.04 29.36
CA GLN A 369 -20.46 -13.16 30.81
C GLN A 369 -20.90 -11.86 31.49
N PRO A 370 -21.78 -11.91 32.51
CA PRO A 370 -22.11 -10.72 33.27
C PRO A 370 -20.83 -10.19 33.90
N SER A 371 -20.50 -8.92 33.61
CA SER A 371 -19.35 -8.25 34.20
C SER A 371 -19.58 -8.07 35.71
N ASP A 372 -18.63 -8.53 36.52
CA ASP A 372 -18.60 -8.46 38.00
C ASP A 372 -18.54 -7.03 38.59
N ASP A 373 -19.10 -6.02 37.92
CA ASP A 373 -19.07 -4.60 38.35
C ASP A 373 -20.32 -4.16 39.14
N GLU A 374 -21.12 -5.10 39.67
CA GLU A 374 -22.14 -4.81 40.70
C GLU A 374 -21.99 -5.77 41.91
N MET A 375 -20.98 -5.51 42.75
CA MET A 375 -21.02 -5.77 44.20
C MET A 375 -20.25 -4.71 44.99
#